data_AF-A0A815MQ31-F1
#
_entry.id   AF-A0A815MQ31-F1
#
_cell.length_a   1.000
_cell.length_b   1.000
_cell.length_c   1.000
_cell.angle_alpha   90.00
_cell.angle_beta   90.00
_cell.angle_gamma   90.00
#
_symmetry.space_group_name_H-M   'P 1'
#
loop_
_entity.id
_entity.type
_entity.pdbx_description
1 polymer ?
#
loop_
_entity_poly.entity_id
_entity_poly.type
_entity_poly.pdbx_seq_one_letter_code
_entity_poly.pdbx_strand_id
1 'polypeptide(L)'
;MDSDQENDESGLFFDEEDDSDYENKSDIELDEEEGEDDKYRTTVCVHEIQKDRDVNGHLVSHGIWEEHLVTRFIRILSTYKQYSFIDIGANLGIYRMYAASLGCSNIISIECFRPNIERIRR
;
A
#
# COMPACT_ATOMS: atom_id res chain seq x y z
N MET A 1 16.87 19.63 58.65
CA MET A 1 18.06 20.17 57.98
C MET A 1 18.27 19.26 56.79
N ASP A 2 17.43 19.31 55.75
CA ASP A 2 17.29 20.31 54.67
C ASP A 2 17.55 19.47 53.40
N SER A 3 16.85 19.52 52.29
CA SER A 3 15.58 20.10 51.84
C SER A 3 15.53 19.66 50.37
N ASP A 4 14.64 18.72 50.04
CA ASP A 4 14.38 18.33 48.65
C ASP A 4 13.56 19.44 47.98
N GLN A 5 14.03 19.94 46.83
CA GLN A 5 13.33 20.88 45.97
C GLN A 5 12.88 20.14 44.70
N GLU A 6 11.57 20.01 44.52
CA GLU A 6 10.93 19.66 43.25
C GLU A 6 9.62 20.46 43.07
N ASN A 7 9.45 20.97 41.84
CA ASN A 7 8.23 21.32 41.10
C ASN A 7 7.39 22.56 41.51
N ASP A 8 7.32 23.54 40.61
CA ASP A 8 6.14 23.87 39.77
C ASP A 8 6.16 25.36 39.35
N GLU A 9 6.42 25.63 38.07
CA GLU A 9 6.19 26.94 37.44
C GLU A 9 5.25 26.73 36.24
N SER A 10 3.97 27.13 36.38
CA SER A 10 3.32 28.27 35.72
C SER A 10 3.23 28.17 34.18
N GLY A 11 2.10 28.39 33.51
CA GLY A 11 0.86 29.03 33.93
C GLY A 11 -0.23 28.92 32.85
N LEU A 12 -1.46 29.03 33.33
CA LEU A 12 -2.68 29.23 32.56
C LEU A 12 -2.79 30.70 32.16
N PHE A 13 -2.98 31.00 30.88
CA PHE A 13 -3.63 32.22 30.41
C PHE A 13 -4.43 31.90 29.14
N PHE A 14 -5.76 31.99 29.27
CA PHE A 14 -6.71 32.08 28.18
C PHE A 14 -6.94 33.57 27.93
N ASP A 15 -6.63 34.05 26.74
CA ASP A 15 -7.16 35.33 26.25
C ASP A 15 -8.10 35.00 25.08
N GLU A 16 -9.40 35.14 25.37
CA GLU A 16 -10.46 35.29 24.38
C GLU A 16 -10.40 36.74 23.87
N GLU A 17 -10.14 36.94 22.58
CA GLU A 17 -10.53 38.16 21.91
C GLU A 17 -11.42 37.84 20.70
N ASP A 18 -12.56 38.51 20.76
CA ASP A 18 -13.72 38.55 19.89
C ASP A 18 -13.38 39.39 18.65
N ASP A 19 -13.48 38.83 17.45
CA ASP A 19 -13.43 39.62 16.21
C ASP A 19 -14.51 39.14 15.24
N SER A 20 -15.53 39.98 15.17
CA SER A 20 -16.65 39.99 14.26
C SER A 20 -16.24 40.13 12.79
N ASP A 21 -17.08 39.55 11.93
CA ASP A 21 -17.33 39.91 10.54
C ASP A 21 -16.18 39.83 9.52
N TYR A 22 -16.15 38.75 8.75
CA TYR A 22 -15.95 38.84 7.29
C TYR A 22 -16.65 37.66 6.58
N GLU A 23 -17.85 37.92 6.07
CA GLU A 23 -18.35 37.22 4.90
C GLU A 23 -17.39 37.49 3.74
N ASN A 24 -16.72 36.45 3.25
CA ASN A 24 -16.19 36.44 1.90
C ASN A 24 -16.38 35.04 1.31
N LYS A 25 -17.58 34.80 0.79
CA LYS A 25 -17.81 33.73 -0.20
C LYS A 25 -17.19 34.19 -1.51
N SER A 26 -15.86 34.12 -1.59
CA SER A 26 -15.19 34.06 -2.88
C SER A 26 -15.22 32.60 -3.32
N ASP A 27 -15.85 32.37 -4.45
CA ASP A 27 -15.97 31.09 -5.14
C ASP A 27 -14.63 30.35 -5.14
N ILE A 28 -14.52 29.34 -4.27
CA ILE A 28 -13.52 28.29 -4.45
C ILE A 28 -14.21 27.30 -5.36
N GLU A 29 -14.01 27.47 -6.67
CA GLU A 29 -14.08 26.36 -7.61
C GLU A 29 -13.04 25.35 -7.13
N LEU A 30 -13.48 24.40 -6.31
CA LEU A 30 -12.74 23.17 -6.10
C LEU A 30 -12.84 22.47 -7.44
N ASP A 31 -11.78 22.59 -8.24
CA ASP A 31 -11.53 21.66 -9.33
C ASP A 31 -11.74 20.26 -8.76
N GLU A 32 -12.83 19.62 -9.19
CA GLU A 32 -13.00 18.18 -9.02
C GLU A 32 -11.88 17.55 -9.85
N GLU A 33 -10.67 17.40 -9.26
CA GLU A 33 -9.72 16.43 -9.74
C GLU A 33 -10.42 15.08 -9.61
N GLU A 34 -11.01 14.62 -10.71
CA GLU A 34 -11.50 13.25 -10.87
C GLU A 34 -10.38 12.32 -10.40
N GLY A 35 -10.56 11.73 -9.22
CA GLY A 35 -9.56 10.89 -8.58
C GLY A 35 -9.11 9.78 -9.51
N GLU A 36 -7.80 9.71 -9.75
CA GLU A 36 -7.11 8.66 -10.52
C GLU A 36 -7.12 7.30 -9.77
N ASP A 37 -8.19 6.96 -9.07
CA ASP A 37 -8.25 5.81 -8.14
C ASP A 37 -8.66 4.50 -8.83
N ASP A 38 -9.04 4.51 -10.11
CA ASP A 38 -9.59 3.34 -10.80
C ASP A 38 -8.69 2.76 -11.92
N LYS A 39 -7.42 3.18 -11.99
CA LYS A 39 -6.57 2.86 -13.15
C LYS A 39 -6.25 1.36 -13.28
N TYR A 40 -6.20 0.61 -12.17
CA TYR A 40 -5.82 -0.80 -12.17
C TYR A 40 -6.59 -1.64 -11.16
N ARG A 41 -7.76 -2.16 -11.56
CA ARG A 41 -8.52 -3.16 -10.79
C ARG A 41 -8.20 -4.57 -11.29
N THR A 42 -7.47 -5.35 -10.49
CA THR A 42 -7.15 -6.75 -10.79
C THR A 42 -7.84 -7.69 -9.80
N THR A 43 -8.41 -8.78 -10.29
CA THR A 43 -9.01 -9.83 -9.44
C THR A 43 -8.04 -10.99 -9.29
N VAL A 44 -7.67 -11.33 -8.05
CA VAL A 44 -6.81 -12.48 -7.74
C VAL A 44 -7.67 -13.71 -7.44
N CYS A 45 -7.53 -14.77 -8.25
CA CYS A 45 -8.28 -16.01 -8.07
C CYS A 45 -7.51 -17.00 -7.17
N VAL A 46 -7.75 -16.95 -5.86
CA VAL A 46 -7.11 -17.85 -4.89
C VAL A 46 -7.65 -19.30 -4.97
N HIS A 47 -6.86 -20.29 -4.51
CA HIS A 47 -7.40 -21.64 -4.29
C HIS A 47 -8.18 -21.71 -2.98
N GLU A 48 -8.92 -22.80 -2.80
CA GLU A 48 -9.53 -23.15 -1.52
C GLU A 48 -8.43 -23.23 -0.44
N ILE A 49 -8.63 -22.51 0.68
CA ILE A 49 -7.67 -22.44 1.80
C ILE A 49 -7.33 -23.83 2.36
N GLN A 50 -8.21 -24.81 2.20
CA GLN A 50 -7.99 -26.20 2.62
C GLN A 50 -6.89 -26.90 1.81
N LYS A 51 -6.66 -26.48 0.56
CA LYS A 51 -5.69 -27.08 -0.38
C LYS A 51 -4.34 -26.38 -0.36
N ASP A 52 -4.31 -25.10 -0.02
CA ASP A 52 -3.10 -24.30 0.14
C ASP A 52 -3.37 -23.25 1.22
N ARG A 53 -2.92 -23.58 2.43
CA ARG A 53 -3.19 -22.80 3.64
C ARG A 53 -2.15 -21.71 3.85
N ASP A 54 -1.00 -21.83 3.20
CA ASP A 54 0.13 -20.95 3.42
C ASP A 54 -0.04 -19.70 2.57
N VAL A 55 0.12 -19.80 1.26
CA VAL A 55 0.10 -18.62 0.37
C VAL A 55 -1.30 -18.05 0.28
N ASN A 56 -2.28 -18.88 -0.07
CA ASN A 56 -3.66 -18.40 -0.23
C ASN A 56 -4.32 -18.06 1.10
N GLY A 57 -4.04 -18.85 2.15
CA GLY A 57 -4.56 -18.55 3.48
C GLY A 57 -4.07 -17.19 3.97
N HIS A 58 -2.78 -16.89 3.81
CA HIS A 58 -2.21 -15.61 4.20
C HIS A 58 -2.71 -14.45 3.32
N LEU A 59 -2.82 -14.64 2.00
CA LEU A 59 -3.41 -13.63 1.10
C LEU A 59 -4.86 -13.29 1.45
N VAL A 60 -5.69 -14.29 1.74
CA VAL A 60 -7.10 -14.06 2.08
C VAL A 60 -7.24 -13.37 3.45
N SER A 61 -6.38 -13.72 4.41
CA SER A 61 -6.48 -13.19 5.78
C SER A 61 -5.78 -11.84 5.99
N HIS A 62 -4.67 -11.60 5.29
CA HIS A 62 -3.82 -10.42 5.50
C HIS A 62 -3.71 -9.53 4.25
N GLY A 63 -4.20 -9.96 3.09
CA GLY A 63 -4.13 -9.21 1.83
C GLY A 63 -2.76 -9.23 1.15
N ILE A 64 -1.72 -9.71 1.83
CA ILE A 64 -0.33 -9.70 1.35
C ILE A 64 0.36 -11.03 1.66
N TRP A 65 1.26 -11.47 0.79
CA TRP A 65 2.15 -12.61 1.01
C TRP A 65 3.57 -12.10 1.23
N GLU A 66 4.24 -12.56 2.29
CA GLU A 66 5.64 -12.20 2.62
C GLU A 66 5.91 -10.69 2.61
N GLU A 67 5.11 -9.91 3.36
CA GLU A 67 5.18 -8.45 3.40
C GLU A 67 6.60 -7.86 3.51
N HIS A 68 7.44 -8.46 4.36
CA HIS A 68 8.82 -8.02 4.54
C HIS A 68 9.69 -8.16 3.27
N LEU A 69 9.43 -9.16 2.43
CA LEU A 69 10.09 -9.33 1.13
C LEU A 69 9.48 -8.41 0.07
N VAL A 70 8.16 -8.30 0.04
CA VAL A 70 7.43 -7.36 -0.84
C VAL A 70 7.92 -5.93 -0.64
N THR A 71 8.13 -5.51 0.61
CA THR A 71 8.65 -4.17 0.92
C THR A 71 10.04 -3.93 0.32
N ARG A 72 10.94 -4.91 0.41
CA ARG A 72 12.29 -4.81 -0.19
C ARG A 72 12.22 -4.82 -1.71
N PHE A 73 11.37 -5.68 -2.26
CA PHE A 73 11.13 -5.79 -3.69
C PHE A 73 10.62 -4.48 -4.30
N ILE A 74 9.60 -3.88 -3.68
CA ILE A 74 9.06 -2.58 -4.08
C ILE A 74 10.15 -1.51 -4.03
N ARG A 75 10.94 -1.44 -2.95
CA ARG A 75 12.03 -0.45 -2.84
C ARG A 75 13.04 -0.58 -3.98
N ILE A 76 13.40 -1.80 -4.37
CA ILE A 76 14.34 -2.05 -5.48
C ILE A 76 13.72 -1.61 -6.82
N LEU A 77 12.51 -2.07 -7.15
CA LEU A 77 11.89 -1.79 -8.44
C LEU A 77 11.44 -0.33 -8.60
N SER A 78 10.99 0.32 -7.52
CA SER A 78 10.69 1.75 -7.54
C SER A 78 11.94 2.60 -7.81
N THR A 79 13.12 2.14 -7.38
CA THR A 79 14.39 2.83 -7.60
C THR A 79 14.96 2.57 -8.99
N TYR A 80 14.85 1.33 -9.48
CA TYR A 80 15.46 0.88 -10.73
C TYR A 80 14.42 0.40 -11.74
N LYS A 81 13.59 1.33 -12.25
CA LYS A 81 12.48 1.02 -13.18
C LYS A 81 12.92 0.42 -14.52
N GLN A 82 14.19 0.58 -14.89
CA GLN A 82 14.77 0.01 -16.11
C GLN A 82 15.09 -1.48 -16.01
N TYR A 83 15.04 -2.07 -14.81
CA TYR A 83 15.34 -3.48 -14.63
C TYR A 83 14.21 -4.37 -15.13
N SER A 84 14.60 -5.56 -15.59
CA SER A 84 13.67 -6.62 -15.94
C SER A 84 13.45 -7.52 -14.73
N PHE A 85 12.22 -7.97 -14.53
CA PHE A 85 11.86 -8.86 -13.43
C PHE A 85 11.60 -10.27 -13.96
N ILE A 86 12.28 -11.26 -13.39
CA ILE A 86 12.06 -12.68 -13.67
C ILE A 86 11.45 -13.32 -12.41
N ASP A 87 10.20 -13.76 -12.53
CA ASP A 87 9.38 -14.31 -11.46
C ASP A 87 9.24 -15.83 -11.63
N ILE A 88 10.04 -16.59 -10.87
CA ILE A 88 10.10 -18.06 -10.96
C ILE A 88 9.25 -18.67 -9.85
N GLY A 89 8.32 -19.55 -10.21
CA GLY A 89 7.30 -20.01 -9.27
C GLY A 89 6.25 -18.94 -9.03
N ALA A 90 5.78 -18.32 -10.12
CA ALA A 90 4.93 -17.14 -10.09
C ALA A 90 3.65 -17.31 -9.24
N ASN A 91 3.22 -18.55 -8.99
CA ASN A 91 2.06 -18.89 -8.19
C ASN A 91 0.78 -18.21 -8.69
N LEU A 92 0.20 -17.28 -7.95
CA LEU A 92 -0.95 -16.48 -8.37
C LEU A 92 -0.54 -15.15 -9.05
N GLY A 93 0.74 -14.99 -9.39
CA GLY A 93 1.30 -13.79 -9.99
C GLY A 93 1.47 -12.63 -9.02
N ILE A 94 1.61 -12.89 -7.70
CA ILE A 94 1.64 -11.84 -6.67
C ILE A 94 2.78 -10.84 -6.90
N TYR A 95 4.02 -11.32 -7.02
CA TYR A 95 5.17 -10.43 -7.26
C TYR A 95 5.12 -9.79 -8.65
N ARG A 96 4.64 -10.51 -9.67
CA ARG A 96 4.37 -9.93 -10.99
C ARG A 96 3.42 -8.73 -10.91
N MET A 97 2.34 -8.82 -10.14
CA MET A 97 1.39 -7.71 -9.99
C MET A 97 2.05 -6.49 -9.35
N TYR A 98 2.84 -6.68 -8.30
CA TYR A 98 3.61 -5.58 -7.70
C TYR A 98 4.61 -4.96 -8.69
N ALA A 99 5.32 -5.77 -9.48
CA ALA A 99 6.22 -5.24 -10.51
C ALA A 99 5.45 -4.42 -11.56
N ALA A 100 4.31 -4.94 -12.02
CA ALA A 100 3.48 -4.28 -13.01
C ALA A 100 2.90 -2.95 -12.49
N SER A 101 2.44 -2.90 -11.22
CA SER A 101 1.91 -1.67 -10.62
C SER A 101 2.97 -0.58 -10.44
N LEU A 102 4.25 -0.96 -10.37
CA LEU A 102 5.38 -0.03 -10.30
C LEU A 102 5.85 0.47 -11.68
N GLY A 103 5.22 0.00 -12.76
CA GLY A 103 5.57 0.36 -14.13
C GLY A 103 6.76 -0.41 -14.70
N CYS A 104 7.13 -1.56 -14.11
CA CYS A 104 8.13 -2.45 -14.70
C CYS A 104 7.58 -3.02 -16.01
N SER A 105 8.16 -2.62 -17.13
CA SER A 105 7.67 -2.96 -18.47
C SER A 105 8.14 -4.33 -18.97
N ASN A 106 9.23 -4.88 -18.40
CA ASN A 106 9.79 -6.15 -18.81
C ASN A 106 9.71 -7.18 -17.68
N ILE A 107 8.64 -7.99 -17.69
CA ILE A 107 8.39 -9.02 -16.68
C ILE A 107 8.23 -10.38 -17.36
N ILE A 108 9.00 -11.37 -16.91
CA ILE A 108 8.90 -12.76 -17.33
C ILE A 108 8.49 -13.60 -16.12
N SER A 109 7.28 -14.16 -16.14
CA SER A 109 6.81 -15.07 -15.08
C SER A 109 6.79 -16.52 -15.57
N ILE A 110 7.32 -17.41 -14.74
CA ILE A 110 7.42 -18.84 -15.00
C ILE A 110 6.67 -19.59 -13.90
N GLU A 111 5.71 -20.42 -14.30
CA GLU A 111 4.95 -21.29 -13.40
C GLU A 111 4.82 -22.68 -14.04
N CYS A 112 5.06 -23.71 -13.26
CA CYS A 112 5.00 -25.11 -13.66
C CYS A 112 3.75 -25.83 -13.14
N PHE A 113 3.10 -25.29 -12.11
CA PHE A 113 1.89 -25.86 -11.53
C PHE A 113 0.66 -25.46 -12.35
N ARG A 114 0.17 -26.40 -13.15
CA ARG A 114 -0.93 -26.17 -14.09
C ARG A 114 -2.15 -25.46 -13.48
N PRO A 115 -2.65 -25.81 -12.28
CA PRO A 115 -3.79 -25.10 -11.68
C PRO A 115 -3.56 -23.59 -11.44
N ASN A 116 -2.32 -23.16 -11.24
CA ASN A 116 -1.95 -21.74 -11.16
C ASN A 116 -1.94 -21.08 -12.54
N ILE A 117 -1.38 -21.78 -13.52
CA ILE A 117 -1.33 -21.33 -14.92
C ILE A 117 -2.75 -21.02 -15.44
N GLU A 118 -3.72 -21.90 -15.17
CA GLU A 118 -5.11 -21.72 -15.58
C GLU A 118 -5.82 -20.53 -14.88
N ARG A 119 -5.28 -20.06 -13.75
CA ARG A 119 -5.79 -18.88 -13.02
C ARG A 119 -5.18 -17.58 -13.51
N ILE A 120 -3.88 -17.59 -13.86
CA ILE A 120 -3.16 -16.40 -14.34
C ILE A 120 -3.51 -16.05 -15.80
N ARG A 121 -3.88 -17.03 -16.63
CA ARG A 121 -4.14 -16.82 -18.06
C ARG A 121 -5.47 -16.12 -18.41
N ARG A 122 -6.33 -15.83 -17.42
CA ARG A 122 -7.66 -15.26 -17.65
C ARG A 122 -7.61 -13.75 -17.75
#